data_AF-A0A645BGZ7-F1
#
_entry.id   AF-A0A645BGZ7-F1
#
_cell.length_a   1.000
_cell.length_b   1.000
_cell.length_c   1.000
_cell.angle_alpha   90.00
_cell.angle_beta   90.00
_cell.angle_gamma   90.00
#
_symmetry.space_group_name_H-M   'P 1'
#
loop_
_entity.id
_entity.type
_entity.pdbx_description
1 polymer ?
#
loop_
_entity_poly.entity_id
_entity_poly.type
_entity_poly.pdbx_seq_one_letter_code
_entity_poly.pdbx_strand_id
1 'polypeptide(L)'
;MGADGETTDYYAKDVGLVKRVSMGEGYAVSSSLSELQQDAAYSATVRFYYPNLNENKLYYKDKTLSFKTNDITRKMLEDAYKEPVSDMVGLVFTEKVKINSLYLNDDGMVYLDLGKEFVTGMNAGTSYEAMVLQCVANTFGTYYGADRVVLTIDGGAYESGHVILEKGDYLTVATQGSIEIT
;
A
#
# COMPACT_ATOMS: atom_id res chain seq x y z
N MET A 1 25.20 26.04 7.89
CA MET A 1 24.76 25.53 9.20
C MET A 1 23.36 26.10 9.40
N GLY A 2 22.33 25.34 9.02
CA GLY A 2 20.93 25.80 9.00
C GLY A 2 20.27 25.60 10.35
N ALA A 3 19.42 26.52 10.77
CA ALA A 3 18.80 26.58 12.09
C ALA A 3 18.13 25.24 12.48
N ASP A 4 18.52 24.69 13.63
CA ASP A 4 17.86 23.55 14.25
C ASP A 4 16.43 23.94 14.61
N GLY A 5 15.44 23.41 13.87
CA GLY A 5 14.04 23.56 14.23
C GLY A 5 13.75 22.84 15.55
N GLU A 6 12.95 23.47 16.41
CA GLU A 6 12.57 22.90 17.71
C GLU A 6 11.26 22.12 17.55
N THR A 7 11.21 20.88 18.04
CA THR A 7 9.98 20.07 18.10
C THR A 7 9.64 19.72 19.54
N THR A 8 8.41 20.05 19.95
CA THR A 8 7.89 19.81 21.30
C THR A 8 6.70 18.87 21.23
N ASP A 9 6.83 17.71 21.88
CA ASP A 9 5.80 16.66 21.96
C ASP A 9 5.15 16.67 23.35
N TYR A 10 3.81 16.70 23.39
CA TYR A 10 3.01 16.68 24.59
C TYR A 10 2.30 15.34 24.73
N TYR A 11 2.43 14.70 25.89
CA TYR A 11 1.85 13.39 26.17
C TYR A 11 0.81 13.47 27.30
N ALA A 12 -0.30 12.76 27.14
CA ALA A 12 -1.27 12.54 28.20
C ALA A 12 -1.18 11.10 28.72
N LYS A 13 -1.34 10.96 30.04
CA LYS A 13 -1.35 9.66 30.72
C LYS A 13 -2.41 8.75 30.09
N ASP A 14 -2.05 7.50 29.82
CA ASP A 14 -2.92 6.45 29.25
C ASP A 14 -3.40 6.71 27.79
N VAL A 15 -2.96 7.81 27.16
CA VAL A 15 -3.33 8.19 25.77
C VAL A 15 -2.11 8.27 24.85
N GLY A 16 -0.96 8.75 25.36
CA GLY A 16 0.24 8.97 24.54
C GLY A 16 0.31 10.38 23.97
N LEU A 17 0.83 10.54 22.74
CA LEU A 17 1.07 11.84 22.10
C LEU A 17 -0.27 12.53 21.81
N VAL A 18 -0.52 13.67 22.46
CA VAL A 18 -1.76 14.45 22.30
C VAL A 18 -1.54 15.76 21.56
N LYS A 19 -0.29 16.22 21.42
CA LYS A 19 0.03 17.41 20.64
C LYS A 19 1.50 17.38 20.22
N ARG A 20 1.78 17.88 19.02
CA ARG A 20 3.13 18.18 18.52
C ARG A 20 3.17 19.62 18.03
N VAL A 21 4.22 20.34 18.38
CA VAL A 21 4.51 21.68 17.87
C VAL A 21 5.89 21.68 17.25
N SER A 22 5.97 22.03 15.97
CA SER A 22 7.22 22.17 15.23
C SER A 22 7.42 23.64 14.86
N MET A 23 8.52 24.22 15.30
CA MET A 23 8.89 25.62 15.07
C MET A 23 10.12 25.70 14.16
N GLY A 24 10.09 26.62 13.21
CA GLY A 24 11.22 26.98 12.34
C GLY A 24 11.27 28.49 12.10
N GLU A 25 12.20 28.95 11.25
CA GLU A 25 12.29 30.37 10.91
C GLU A 25 11.00 30.85 10.21
N GLY A 26 10.17 31.57 10.95
CA GLY A 26 8.96 32.23 10.44
C GLY A 26 7.70 31.36 10.40
N TYR A 27 7.74 30.12 10.89
CA TYR A 27 6.54 29.27 10.95
C TYR A 27 6.46 28.43 12.22
N ALA A 28 5.23 28.19 12.68
CA ALA A 28 4.91 27.23 13.72
C ALA A 28 3.74 26.36 13.24
N VAL A 29 3.97 25.06 13.15
CA VAL A 29 2.93 24.08 12.82
C VAL A 29 2.58 23.33 14.11
N SER A 30 1.29 23.27 14.44
CA SER A 30 0.82 22.49 15.58
C SER A 30 -0.23 21.48 15.17
N SER A 31 -0.04 20.23 15.57
CA SER A 31 -1.05 19.17 15.49
C SER A 31 -1.51 18.86 16.90
N SER A 32 -2.83 18.85 17.14
CA SER A 32 -3.41 18.52 18.45
C SER A 32 -4.48 17.45 18.28
N LEU A 33 -4.55 16.54 19.23
CA LEU A 33 -5.60 15.52 19.33
C LEU A 33 -6.94 16.21 19.53
N SER A 34 -7.82 16.09 18.54
CA SER A 34 -9.13 16.77 18.56
C SER A 34 -10.17 15.96 19.33
N GLU A 35 -10.14 14.63 19.25
CA GLU A 35 -11.14 13.76 19.85
C GLU A 35 -10.55 12.36 20.12
N LEU A 36 -11.01 11.73 21.20
CA LEU A 36 -10.78 10.32 21.49
C LEU A 36 -12.12 9.62 21.62
N GLN A 37 -12.41 8.70 20.71
CA GLN A 37 -13.58 7.83 20.80
C GLN A 37 -13.12 6.43 21.19
N GLN A 38 -13.56 5.95 22.35
CA GLN A 38 -13.25 4.59 22.80
C GLN A 38 -13.93 3.56 21.90
N ASP A 39 -13.17 2.52 21.53
CA ASP A 39 -13.63 1.39 20.70
C ASP A 39 -14.26 1.76 19.34
N ALA A 40 -14.03 2.98 18.86
CA ALA A 40 -14.44 3.38 17.52
C ALA A 40 -13.48 2.82 16.48
N ALA A 41 -14.02 2.07 15.53
CA ALA A 41 -13.25 1.63 14.37
C ALA A 41 -13.34 2.68 13.26
N TYR A 42 -12.19 3.01 12.68
CA TYR A 42 -12.10 3.85 11.50
C TYR A 42 -12.35 2.99 10.25
N SER A 43 -13.47 3.21 9.57
CA SER A 43 -13.76 2.53 8.32
C SER A 43 -13.20 3.33 7.14
N ALA A 44 -12.40 2.68 6.29
CA ALA A 44 -11.94 3.24 5.03
C ALA A 44 -12.21 2.30 3.86
N THR A 45 -12.60 2.88 2.73
CA THR A 45 -12.76 2.16 1.48
C THR A 45 -11.42 2.07 0.77
N VAL A 46 -11.00 0.84 0.46
CA VAL A 46 -9.76 0.55 -0.28
C VAL A 46 -10.11 -0.13 -1.59
N ARG A 47 -9.51 0.36 -2.68
CA ARG A 47 -9.70 -0.20 -4.03
C ARG A 47 -8.62 -1.23 -4.34
N PHE A 48 -9.03 -2.47 -4.60
CA PHE A 48 -8.14 -3.56 -4.98
C PHE A 48 -8.30 -3.89 -6.46
N TYR A 49 -7.18 -4.00 -7.18
CA TYR A 49 -7.16 -4.29 -8.62
C TYR A 49 -6.86 -5.77 -8.90
N TYR A 50 -7.46 -6.33 -9.95
CA TYR A 50 -7.34 -7.74 -10.31
C TYR A 50 -7.20 -7.93 -11.83
N PRO A 51 -6.33 -8.85 -12.30
CA PRO A 51 -6.14 -9.09 -13.73
C PRO A 51 -7.26 -9.96 -14.32
N ASN A 52 -7.69 -9.68 -15.55
CA ASN A 52 -8.50 -10.61 -16.35
C ASN A 52 -7.78 -10.89 -17.68
N LEU A 53 -7.19 -12.08 -17.78
CA LEU A 53 -6.42 -12.49 -18.96
C LEU A 53 -7.28 -12.66 -20.22
N ASN A 54 -8.52 -13.11 -20.07
CA ASN A 54 -9.40 -13.39 -21.20
C ASN A 54 -9.76 -12.10 -21.95
N GLU A 55 -9.98 -11.02 -21.20
CA GLU A 55 -10.30 -9.71 -21.77
C GLU A 55 -9.07 -8.80 -21.95
N ASN A 56 -7.91 -9.20 -21.42
CA ASN A 56 -6.71 -8.37 -21.32
C ASN A 56 -7.01 -7.00 -20.68
N LYS A 57 -7.75 -7.02 -19.56
CA LYS A 57 -8.18 -5.83 -18.82
C LYS A 57 -7.93 -5.98 -17.32
N LEU A 58 -7.86 -4.83 -16.64
CA LEU A 58 -7.85 -4.78 -15.19
C LEU A 58 -9.27 -4.53 -14.67
N TYR A 59 -9.59 -5.23 -13.61
CA TYR A 59 -10.81 -5.03 -12.85
C TYR A 59 -10.46 -4.47 -11.48
N TYR A 60 -11.43 -3.88 -10.78
CA TYR A 60 -11.26 -3.48 -9.40
C TYR A 60 -12.48 -3.77 -8.55
N LYS A 61 -12.27 -3.92 -7.24
CA LYS A 61 -13.32 -3.98 -6.23
C LYS A 61 -12.97 -3.06 -5.08
N ASP A 62 -13.92 -2.20 -4.71
CA ASP A 62 -13.83 -1.39 -3.52
C ASP A 62 -14.27 -2.24 -2.31
N LYS A 63 -13.41 -2.33 -1.30
CA LYS A 63 -13.65 -3.07 -0.05
C LYS A 63 -13.58 -2.10 1.13
N THR A 64 -14.56 -2.16 2.01
CA THR A 64 -14.55 -1.40 3.26
C THR A 64 -13.74 -2.17 4.30
N LEU A 65 -12.65 -1.57 4.78
CA LEU A 65 -11.81 -2.10 5.85
C LEU A 65 -12.03 -1.29 7.13
N SER A 66 -12.10 -1.97 8.26
CA SER A 66 -12.38 -1.39 9.57
C SER A 66 -11.14 -1.48 10.46
N PHE A 67 -10.49 -0.35 10.69
CA PHE A 67 -9.22 -0.24 11.40
C PHE A 67 -9.42 0.20 12.85
N LYS A 68 -8.82 -0.51 13.79
CA LYS A 68 -8.65 -0.07 15.18
C LYS A 68 -7.26 0.56 15.36
N THR A 69 -7.09 1.38 16.40
CA THR A 69 -5.86 2.15 16.67
C THR A 69 -4.56 1.33 16.69
N ASN A 70 -4.63 0.03 17.03
CA ASN A 70 -3.48 -0.87 17.11
C ASN A 70 -3.42 -1.91 15.98
N ASP A 71 -4.29 -1.79 14.97
CA ASP A 71 -4.28 -2.72 13.85
C ASP A 71 -3.07 -2.47 12.95
N ILE A 72 -2.48 -3.56 12.45
CA ILE A 72 -1.37 -3.51 11.52
C ILE A 72 -1.95 -3.32 10.11
N THR A 73 -1.97 -2.08 9.61
CA THR A 73 -2.55 -1.71 8.31
C THR A 73 -2.14 -2.65 7.17
N ARG A 74 -0.83 -2.93 7.04
CA ARG A 74 -0.32 -3.83 5.99
C ARG A 74 -0.91 -5.24 6.07
N LYS A 75 -1.17 -5.76 7.27
CA LYS A 75 -1.76 -7.08 7.46
C LYS A 75 -3.23 -7.09 7.05
N MET A 76 -3.96 -6.03 7.37
CA MET A 76 -5.36 -5.90 6.93
C MET A 76 -5.47 -5.81 5.41
N LEU A 77 -4.59 -5.05 4.77
CA LEU A 77 -4.52 -4.97 3.30
C LEU A 77 -4.13 -6.31 2.68
N GLU A 78 -3.14 -7.00 3.26
CA GLU A 78 -2.73 -8.35 2.84
C GLU A 78 -3.90 -9.34 2.89
N ASP A 79 -4.58 -9.43 4.03
CA ASP A 79 -5.67 -10.37 4.25
C ASP A 79 -6.85 -10.04 3.30
N ALA A 80 -7.20 -8.76 3.16
CA ALA A 80 -8.24 -8.32 2.24
C ALA A 80 -7.90 -8.62 0.77
N TYR A 81 -6.64 -8.52 0.36
CA TYR A 81 -6.27 -8.74 -1.05
C TYR A 81 -6.28 -10.23 -1.43
N LYS A 82 -6.11 -11.13 -0.46
CA LYS A 82 -6.16 -12.59 -0.65
C LYS A 82 -7.56 -13.13 -0.87
N GLU A 83 -8.57 -12.44 -0.35
CA GLU A 83 -9.95 -12.87 -0.49
C GLU A 83 -10.37 -12.87 -1.97
N PRO A 84 -10.90 -14.00 -2.48
CA PRO A 84 -11.42 -14.08 -3.83
C PRO A 84 -12.62 -13.14 -3.99
N VAL A 85 -12.68 -12.43 -5.13
CA VAL A 85 -13.73 -11.46 -5.43
C VAL A 85 -14.65 -11.88 -6.56
N SER A 86 -14.17 -12.72 -7.49
CA SER A 86 -14.92 -13.24 -8.62
C SER A 86 -14.10 -14.32 -9.34
N ASP A 87 -14.77 -15.31 -9.94
CA ASP A 87 -14.13 -16.31 -10.80
C ASP A 87 -13.69 -15.73 -12.18
N MET A 88 -14.11 -14.50 -12.50
CA MET A 88 -13.75 -13.82 -13.75
C MET A 88 -12.34 -13.22 -13.75
N VAL A 89 -11.73 -13.08 -12.57
CA VAL A 89 -10.43 -12.39 -12.40
C VAL A 89 -9.42 -13.32 -11.75
N GLY A 90 -8.15 -13.13 -12.10
CA GLY A 90 -7.03 -13.83 -11.47
C GLY A 90 -6.71 -13.30 -10.08
N LEU A 91 -6.01 -14.12 -9.29
CA LEU A 91 -5.52 -13.74 -7.98
C LEU A 91 -4.22 -12.93 -8.12
N VAL A 92 -4.13 -11.83 -7.36
CA VAL A 92 -2.88 -11.05 -7.21
C VAL A 92 -2.08 -11.58 -6.02
N PHE A 93 -2.72 -11.72 -4.87
CA PHE A 93 -2.12 -12.35 -3.69
C PHE A 93 -2.68 -13.76 -3.50
N THR A 94 -1.78 -14.74 -3.47
CA THR A 94 -2.13 -16.09 -2.99
C THR A 94 -2.15 -16.09 -1.46
N GLU A 95 -2.74 -17.12 -0.86
CA GLU A 95 -2.83 -17.25 0.61
C GLU A 95 -1.48 -17.09 1.33
N LYS A 96 -0.39 -17.50 0.66
CA LYS A 96 0.96 -17.51 1.21
C LYS A 96 1.70 -16.18 1.12
N VAL A 97 1.24 -15.24 0.28
CA VAL A 97 1.90 -13.94 0.10
C VAL A 97 1.91 -13.17 1.41
N LYS A 98 3.03 -12.53 1.73
CA LYS A 98 3.18 -11.65 2.89
C LYS A 98 3.61 -10.26 2.49
N ILE A 99 3.07 -9.24 3.17
CA ILE A 99 3.61 -7.88 3.11
C ILE A 99 4.58 -7.71 4.28
N ASN A 100 5.86 -7.69 3.97
CA ASN A 100 6.93 -7.48 4.95
C ASN A 100 6.94 -6.02 5.42
N SER A 101 6.91 -5.07 4.47
CA SER A 101 6.82 -3.64 4.72
C SER A 101 5.99 -2.92 3.68
N LEU A 102 5.31 -1.84 4.09
CA LEU A 102 4.51 -0.99 3.23
C LEU A 102 4.46 0.43 3.82
N TYR A 103 4.94 1.42 3.09
CA TYR A 103 4.95 2.81 3.52
C TYR A 103 5.06 3.78 2.33
N LEU A 104 4.59 5.01 2.53
CA LEU A 104 4.89 6.15 1.65
C LEU A 104 6.19 6.80 2.13
N ASN A 105 7.17 6.94 1.24
CA ASN A 105 8.45 7.56 1.54
C ASN A 105 8.43 9.07 1.24
N ASP A 106 9.40 9.82 1.75
CA ASP A 106 9.50 11.27 1.60
C ASP A 106 9.72 11.72 0.13
N ASP A 107 10.15 10.82 -0.74
CA ASP A 107 10.25 11.03 -2.19
C ASP A 107 8.91 10.93 -2.95
N GLY A 108 7.82 10.67 -2.21
CA GLY A 108 6.46 10.53 -2.74
C GLY A 108 6.18 9.19 -3.40
N MET A 109 7.06 8.19 -3.26
CA MET A 109 6.83 6.82 -3.77
C MET A 109 6.38 5.88 -2.66
N VAL A 110 5.57 4.90 -3.02
CA VAL A 110 5.21 3.80 -2.11
C VAL A 110 6.29 2.75 -2.17
N TYR A 111 6.81 2.36 -1.02
CA TYR A 111 7.76 1.26 -0.88
C TYR A 111 7.00 0.05 -0.36
N LEU A 112 6.99 -1.00 -1.18
CA LEU A 112 6.34 -2.27 -0.90
C LEU A 112 7.38 -3.38 -0.92
N ASP A 113 7.56 -4.06 0.22
CA ASP A 113 8.34 -5.29 0.30
C ASP A 113 7.40 -6.48 0.53
N LEU A 114 7.47 -7.46 -0.37
CA LEU A 114 6.69 -8.69 -0.29
C LEU A 114 7.59 -9.89 0.02
N GLY A 115 7.00 -10.92 0.62
CA GLY A 115 7.66 -12.22 0.77
C GLY A 115 7.90 -12.91 -0.58
N LYS A 116 8.95 -13.72 -0.68
CA LYS A 116 9.28 -14.53 -1.89
C LYS A 116 8.12 -15.35 -2.45
N GLU A 117 7.14 -15.72 -1.64
CA GLU A 117 5.94 -16.45 -2.06
C GLU A 117 5.14 -15.70 -3.14
N PHE A 118 5.28 -14.37 -3.22
CA PHE A 118 4.69 -13.56 -4.29
C PHE A 118 5.20 -13.97 -5.68
N VAL A 119 6.52 -14.18 -5.82
CA VAL A 119 7.15 -14.53 -7.11
C VAL A 119 6.79 -15.95 -7.54
N THR A 120 6.57 -16.87 -6.60
CA THR A 120 6.27 -18.28 -6.92
C THR A 120 5.02 -18.47 -7.78
N GLY A 121 4.08 -17.52 -7.73
CA GLY A 121 2.85 -17.52 -8.54
C GLY A 121 3.01 -16.98 -9.97
N MET A 122 4.18 -16.42 -10.34
CA MET A 122 4.37 -15.69 -11.60
C MET A 122 4.83 -16.54 -12.79
N ASN A 123 5.02 -17.85 -12.59
CA ASN A 123 5.43 -18.79 -13.65
C ASN A 123 4.35 -19.05 -14.73
N ALA A 124 3.20 -18.38 -14.65
CA ALA A 124 2.09 -18.52 -15.60
C ALA A 124 2.30 -17.77 -16.93
N GLY A 125 3.36 -16.97 -17.06
CA GLY A 125 3.78 -16.31 -18.29
C GLY A 125 3.86 -14.78 -18.18
N THR A 126 4.64 -14.17 -19.08
CA THR A 126 5.01 -12.75 -19.05
C THR A 126 3.82 -11.79 -19.06
N SER A 127 2.78 -12.08 -19.84
CA SER A 127 1.59 -11.22 -19.92
C SER A 127 0.80 -11.20 -18.61
N TYR A 128 0.65 -12.35 -17.96
CA TYR A 128 -0.05 -12.43 -16.67
C TYR A 128 0.73 -11.68 -15.59
N GLU A 129 2.04 -11.92 -15.53
CA GLU A 129 2.94 -11.26 -14.59
C GLU A 129 2.89 -9.73 -14.73
N ALA A 130 2.93 -9.20 -15.95
CA ALA A 130 2.81 -7.76 -16.19
C ALA A 130 1.50 -7.19 -15.65
N MET A 131 0.37 -7.90 -15.84
CA MET A 131 -0.93 -7.47 -15.30
C MET A 131 -0.97 -7.53 -13.77
N VAL A 132 -0.38 -8.56 -13.15
CA VAL A 132 -0.30 -8.68 -11.70
C VAL A 132 0.55 -7.56 -11.10
N LEU A 133 1.70 -7.25 -11.69
CA LEU A 133 2.54 -6.12 -11.27
C LEU A 133 1.78 -4.78 -11.39
N GLN A 134 1.02 -4.59 -12.48
CA GLN A 134 0.19 -3.40 -12.64
C GLN A 134 -0.92 -3.32 -11.59
N CYS A 135 -1.54 -4.44 -11.22
CA CYS A 135 -2.54 -4.49 -10.14
C CYS A 135 -1.94 -4.12 -8.78
N VAL A 136 -0.73 -4.59 -8.49
CA VAL A 136 0.01 -4.22 -7.27
C VAL A 136 0.28 -2.72 -7.26
N ALA A 137 0.83 -2.17 -8.34
CA ALA A 137 1.10 -0.74 -8.46
C ALA A 137 -0.18 0.09 -8.25
N ASN A 138 -1.26 -0.27 -8.95
CA ASN A 138 -2.53 0.43 -8.88
C ASN A 138 -3.16 0.38 -7.48
N THR A 139 -3.13 -0.78 -6.82
CA THR A 139 -3.74 -0.94 -5.48
C THR A 139 -3.01 -0.10 -4.44
N PHE A 140 -1.69 -0.29 -4.30
CA PHE A 140 -0.94 0.36 -3.23
C PHE A 140 -0.62 1.82 -3.53
N GLY A 141 -0.39 2.16 -4.81
CA GLY A 141 -0.23 3.55 -5.23
C GLY A 141 -1.52 4.36 -5.02
N THR A 142 -2.68 3.84 -5.44
CA THR A 142 -3.96 4.53 -5.19
C THR A 142 -4.27 4.65 -3.70
N TYR A 143 -3.98 3.62 -2.90
CA TYR A 143 -4.20 3.64 -1.45
C TYR A 143 -3.43 4.78 -0.75
N TYR A 144 -2.19 5.05 -1.17
CA TYR A 144 -1.37 6.15 -0.63
C TYR A 144 -1.49 7.47 -1.40
N GLY A 145 -2.25 7.51 -2.51
CA GLY A 145 -2.34 8.69 -3.38
C GLY A 145 -1.02 9.02 -4.09
N ALA A 146 -0.24 8.00 -4.46
CA ALA A 146 1.06 8.13 -5.10
C ALA A 146 1.07 7.50 -6.49
N ASP A 147 1.83 8.09 -7.42
CA ASP A 147 1.89 7.64 -8.82
C ASP A 147 2.89 6.52 -9.07
N ARG A 148 3.76 6.21 -8.09
CA ARG A 148 4.88 5.27 -8.24
C ARG A 148 5.00 4.35 -7.05
N VAL A 149 5.29 3.08 -7.33
CA VAL A 149 5.49 2.02 -6.34
C VAL A 149 6.82 1.32 -6.59
N VAL A 150 7.72 1.36 -5.61
CA VAL A 150 8.93 0.55 -5.57
C VAL A 150 8.59 -0.81 -4.97
N LEU A 151 8.77 -1.87 -5.74
CA LEU A 151 8.52 -3.24 -5.33
C LEU A 151 9.83 -3.97 -5.06
N THR A 152 9.92 -4.60 -3.88
CA THR A 152 11.04 -5.43 -3.44
C THR A 152 10.55 -6.77 -2.92
N ILE A 153 11.44 -7.78 -2.92
CA ILE A 153 11.16 -9.13 -2.44
C ILE A 153 12.16 -9.51 -1.36
N ASP A 154 11.69 -9.76 -0.14
CA ASP A 154 12.51 -10.03 1.05
C ASP A 154 13.69 -9.04 1.20
N GLY A 155 13.45 -7.77 0.92
CA GLY A 155 14.43 -6.67 0.97
C GLY A 155 15.38 -6.60 -0.23
N GLY A 156 15.24 -7.51 -1.20
CA GLY A 156 16.01 -7.56 -2.45
C GLY A 156 15.24 -7.02 -3.66
N ALA A 157 15.90 -7.03 -4.82
CA ALA A 157 15.27 -6.72 -6.10
C ALA A 157 14.12 -7.69 -6.39
N TYR A 158 13.07 -7.21 -7.05
CA TYR A 158 12.09 -8.12 -7.65
C TYR A 158 12.74 -8.80 -8.85
N GLU A 159 12.79 -10.12 -8.83
CA GLU A 159 13.30 -10.95 -9.91
C GLU A 159 12.40 -12.15 -10.10
N SER A 160 11.96 -12.36 -11.34
CA SER A 160 11.20 -13.51 -11.78
C SER A 160 11.80 -14.12 -13.04
N GLY A 161 11.14 -15.12 -13.61
CA GLY A 161 11.54 -15.72 -14.88
C GLY A 161 11.47 -14.79 -16.10
N HIS A 162 10.80 -13.64 -16.02
CA HIS A 162 10.64 -12.73 -17.17
C HIS A 162 10.96 -11.26 -16.88
N VAL A 163 10.89 -10.83 -15.62
CA VAL A 163 11.04 -9.42 -15.25
C VAL A 163 12.02 -9.30 -14.08
N ILE A 164 12.91 -8.31 -14.19
CA ILE A 164 13.78 -7.87 -13.10
C ILE A 164 13.51 -6.38 -12.91
N LEU A 165 13.27 -5.97 -11.66
CA LEU A 165 13.20 -4.56 -11.26
C LEU A 165 14.42 -4.28 -10.39
N GLU A 166 15.37 -3.53 -10.95
CA GLU A 166 16.62 -3.19 -10.28
C GLU A 166 16.42 -2.05 -9.27
N LYS A 167 17.48 -1.75 -8.52
CA LYS A 167 17.45 -0.64 -7.57
C LYS A 167 17.22 0.68 -8.31
N GLY A 168 16.12 1.35 -7.98
CA GLY A 168 15.72 2.63 -8.59
C GLY A 168 14.59 2.49 -9.59
N ASP A 169 14.27 1.26 -10.01
CA ASP A 169 13.06 0.99 -10.79
C ASP A 169 11.81 1.13 -9.93
N TYR A 170 10.72 1.49 -10.60
CA TYR A 170 9.41 1.63 -9.99
C TYR A 170 8.32 1.23 -10.97
N LEU A 171 7.22 0.75 -10.42
CA LEU A 171 5.97 0.53 -11.15
C LEU A 171 5.17 1.82 -11.15
N THR A 172 4.59 2.17 -12.29
CA THR A 172 3.76 3.38 -12.43
C THR A 172 2.29 3.03 -12.26
N VAL A 173 1.55 3.87 -11.54
CA VAL A 173 0.10 3.72 -11.39
C VAL A 173 -0.60 4.09 -12.70
N ALA A 174 -1.41 3.17 -13.21
CA ALA A 174 -2.19 3.32 -14.43
C ALA A 174 -3.56 2.65 -14.26
N THR A 175 -4.53 3.41 -13.78
CA THR A 175 -5.87 2.90 -13.44
C THR A 175 -6.90 3.10 -14.56
N GLN A 176 -6.56 3.90 -15.58
CA GLN A 176 -7.46 4.22 -16.68
C GLN A 176 -7.91 2.96 -17.43
N GLY A 177 -9.22 2.86 -17.69
CA GLY A 177 -9.82 1.72 -18.39
C GLY A 177 -10.09 0.50 -17.51
N SER A 178 -9.82 0.57 -16.21
CA SER A 178 -10.19 -0.50 -15.27
C SER A 178 -11.71 -0.56 -15.06
N ILE A 179 -12.25 -1.76 -14.90
CA ILE A 179 -13.70 -2.01 -14.78
C ILE A 179 -14.05 -2.45 -13.36
N GLU A 180 -15.14 -1.92 -12.78
CA GLU A 180 -15.60 -2.37 -11.47
C GLU A 180 -16.19 -3.79 -11.55
N ILE A 181 -15.83 -4.64 -10.60
CA ILE A 181 -16.47 -5.95 -10.41
C ILE A 181 -17.81 -5.69 -9.72
N THR A 182 -18.91 -5.90 -10.44
CA THR A 182 -20.28 -5.82 -9.91
C THR A 182 -20.59 -7.00 -9.01
#